data_AF-A0A2A2GTN9-F1
#
_entry.id   AF-A0A2A2GTN9-F1
#
_cell.length_a   1.000
_cell.length_b   1.000
_cell.length_c   1.000
_cell.angle_alpha   90.00
_cell.angle_beta   90.00
_cell.angle_gamma   90.00
#
_symmetry.space_group_name_H-M   'P 1'
#
loop_
_entity.id
_entity.type
_entity.pdbx_description
1 polymer ?
#
loop_
_entity_poly.entity_id
_entity_poly.type
_entity_poly.pdbx_seq_one_letter_code
_entity_poly.pdbx_strand_id
1 'polypeptide(L)'
;MKNIIILILSLNMLFAFPSTEAYFSELSSDNSKVTKNTLKAYDVKDFMLYFNGEITLTGVLERSDNYDMGDNYTALRFYPDNNIDLPFFPVSFEMDLKNQGASKYGDSWDFSGIKFNRLEFGVLLENIKVKLPEPLNTRFLGVAAIRAEVTIKNYHFYAEGEAAREAYGDLVGFKALGDIKTEYFSKDNYNKGGIYYSKLKYNSKDDYVNIRDKANGKIVGKILKNDMINNNAVLLFINGDGIDYVNHEDIETKWLEVFYLPPNAKDGRDAIHGFVHGSQVKFENGSY
;
A
#
# COMPACT_ATOMS: atom_id res chain seq x y z
N MET A 1 17.99 25.62 -44.42
CA MET A 1 18.33 25.35 -43.01
C MET A 1 17.30 24.37 -42.49
N LYS A 2 17.72 23.16 -42.13
CA LYS A 2 16.85 22.11 -41.60
C LYS A 2 16.63 22.39 -40.11
N ASN A 3 15.40 22.73 -39.72
CA ASN A 3 15.05 22.84 -38.31
C ASN A 3 14.94 21.44 -37.72
N ILE A 4 15.92 21.05 -36.94
CA ILE A 4 15.87 19.86 -36.10
C ILE A 4 15.00 20.22 -34.90
N ILE A 5 13.77 19.71 -34.88
CA ILE A 5 12.93 19.71 -33.68
C ILE A 5 13.45 18.57 -32.82
N ILE A 6 14.17 18.91 -31.74
CA ILE A 6 14.50 17.97 -30.68
C ILE A 6 13.23 17.79 -29.86
N LEU A 7 12.51 16.71 -30.13
CA LEU A 7 11.43 16.24 -29.27
C LEU A 7 12.09 15.59 -28.05
N ILE A 8 12.20 16.32 -26.94
CA ILE A 8 12.56 15.71 -25.65
C ILE A 8 11.34 14.87 -25.25
N LEU A 9 11.41 13.56 -25.52
CA LEU A 9 10.57 12.58 -24.85
C LEU A 9 10.97 12.59 -23.37
N SER A 10 10.30 13.43 -22.58
CA SER A 10 10.21 13.20 -21.14
C SER A 10 9.42 11.91 -20.96
N LEU A 11 10.13 10.78 -20.85
CA LEU A 11 9.60 9.57 -20.25
C LEU A 11 9.28 9.95 -18.81
N ASN A 12 8.04 10.38 -18.55
CA ASN A 12 7.49 10.34 -17.21
C ASN A 12 7.33 8.85 -16.90
N MET A 13 8.38 8.24 -16.37
CA MET A 13 8.24 7.02 -15.58
C MET A 13 7.30 7.42 -14.44
N LEU A 14 6.01 7.13 -14.61
CA LEU A 14 5.00 7.23 -13.55
C LEU A 14 5.37 6.17 -12.51
N PHE A 15 6.36 6.48 -11.68
CA PHE A 15 6.53 5.78 -10.42
C PHE A 15 5.21 5.95 -9.66
N ALA A 16 4.60 4.82 -9.28
CA ALA A 16 3.38 4.81 -8.48
C ALA A 16 3.74 5.20 -7.04
N PHE A 17 3.97 6.49 -6.82
CA PHE A 17 4.20 7.00 -5.48
C PHE A 17 2.93 6.87 -4.64
N PRO A 18 3.05 6.58 -3.34
CA PRO A 18 1.88 6.51 -2.47
C PRO A 18 1.13 7.83 -2.47
N SER A 19 -0.19 7.77 -2.27
CA SER A 19 -1.02 8.98 -2.21
C SER A 19 -0.52 9.90 -1.10
N THR A 20 -0.56 11.20 -1.36
CA THR A 20 -0.23 12.24 -0.37
C THR A 20 -1.29 12.32 0.73
N GLU A 21 -2.52 11.94 0.40
CA GLU A 21 -3.68 12.02 1.28
C GLU A 21 -4.36 10.65 1.44
N ALA A 22 -5.04 10.48 2.58
CA ALA A 22 -5.95 9.36 2.79
C ALA A 22 -7.11 9.40 1.81
N TYR A 23 -7.68 8.24 1.48
CA TYR A 23 -8.87 8.13 0.64
C TYR A 23 -10.07 8.88 1.22
N PHE A 24 -10.25 8.78 2.54
CA PHE A 24 -11.23 9.56 3.32
C PHE A 24 -10.57 10.77 3.97
N SER A 25 -10.06 11.69 3.15
CA SER A 25 -9.32 12.87 3.63
C SER A 25 -10.15 13.80 4.52
N GLU A 26 -11.48 13.71 4.46
CA GLU A 26 -12.40 14.44 5.35
C GLU A 26 -12.34 13.98 6.82
N LEU A 27 -11.70 12.84 7.12
CA LEU A 27 -11.46 12.39 8.49
C LEU A 27 -10.29 13.13 9.18
N SER A 28 -9.46 13.82 8.38
CA SER A 28 -8.38 14.67 8.88
C SER A 28 -8.94 15.89 9.64
N SER A 29 -8.15 16.46 10.54
CA SER A 29 -8.54 17.64 11.33
C SER A 29 -7.38 18.61 11.46
N ASP A 30 -7.72 19.89 11.67
CA ASP A 30 -6.76 20.94 11.98
C ASP A 30 -6.54 21.13 13.50
N ASN A 31 -7.32 20.45 14.35
CA ASN A 31 -7.27 20.58 15.82
C ASN A 31 -6.47 19.44 16.49
N SER A 32 -5.39 19.04 15.82
CA SER A 32 -4.72 17.76 16.05
C SER A 32 -3.56 17.89 17.01
N LYS A 33 -3.14 16.77 17.60
CA LYS A 33 -2.18 16.78 18.73
C LYS A 33 -1.08 15.75 18.54
N VAL A 34 0.14 16.18 18.85
CA VAL A 34 1.26 15.30 19.19
C VAL A 34 1.29 15.19 20.72
N THR A 35 1.00 14.02 21.27
CA THR A 35 0.93 13.80 22.73
C THR A 35 2.22 13.25 23.30
N LYS A 36 3.08 12.67 22.46
CA LYS A 36 4.43 12.21 22.80
C LYS A 36 5.32 12.32 21.57
N ASN A 37 6.53 12.83 21.71
CA ASN A 37 7.55 12.72 20.68
C ASN A 37 8.93 12.56 21.32
N THR A 38 9.53 11.39 21.13
CA THR A 38 10.91 11.12 21.53
C THR A 38 11.78 10.70 20.35
N LEU A 39 11.32 10.94 19.11
CA LEU A 39 12.04 10.58 17.91
C LEU A 39 13.36 11.35 17.82
N LYS A 40 14.44 10.61 17.55
CA LYS A 40 15.77 11.16 17.28
C LYS A 40 16.39 10.39 16.13
N ALA A 41 16.72 11.10 15.05
CA ALA A 41 17.50 10.53 13.96
C ALA A 41 18.84 10.03 14.50
N TYR A 42 19.27 8.85 14.08
CA TYR A 42 20.49 8.23 14.61
C TYR A 42 21.36 7.56 13.56
N ASP A 43 20.80 7.18 12.40
CA ASP A 43 21.57 6.49 11.37
C ASP A 43 21.00 6.72 9.96
N VAL A 44 21.87 6.57 8.97
CA VAL A 44 21.53 6.55 7.55
C VAL A 44 22.22 5.35 6.91
N LYS A 45 21.43 4.45 6.33
CA LYS A 45 21.92 3.23 5.67
C LYS A 45 21.05 2.90 4.47
N ASP A 46 21.66 2.52 3.35
CA ASP A 46 20.94 2.09 2.13
C ASP A 46 19.84 3.09 1.72
N PHE A 47 20.19 4.40 1.74
CA PHE A 47 19.29 5.54 1.48
C PHE A 47 18.11 5.71 2.45
N MET A 48 18.05 4.96 3.55
CA MET A 48 17.07 5.12 4.61
C MET A 48 17.61 5.99 5.73
N LEU A 49 16.80 6.90 6.27
CA LEU A 49 17.11 7.65 7.50
C LEU A 49 16.27 7.10 8.66
N TYR A 50 16.95 6.68 9.73
CA TYR A 50 16.33 5.97 10.85
C TYR A 50 16.22 6.83 12.10
N PHE A 51 15.10 6.65 12.82
CA PHE A 51 14.83 7.31 14.10
C PHE A 51 14.68 6.31 15.23
N ASN A 52 15.31 6.62 16.36
CA ASN A 52 15.10 5.95 17.63
C ASN A 52 14.00 6.69 18.40
N GLY A 53 13.27 5.96 19.23
CA GLY A 53 12.18 6.51 20.05
C GLY A 53 10.80 6.23 19.46
N GLU A 54 9.82 6.99 19.93
CA GLU A 54 8.40 6.81 19.59
C GLU A 54 7.73 8.16 19.43
N ILE A 55 6.68 8.20 18.63
CA ILE A 55 5.80 9.35 18.51
C ILE A 55 4.33 8.92 18.66
N THR A 56 3.55 9.69 19.41
CA THR A 56 2.10 9.53 19.53
C THR A 56 1.43 10.78 18.99
N LEU A 57 0.58 10.59 17.99
CA LEU A 57 -0.03 11.68 17.23
C LEU A 57 -1.39 11.29 16.66
N THR A 58 -2.21 12.29 16.33
CA THR A 58 -3.51 12.07 15.68
C THR A 58 -3.43 12.17 14.15
N GLY A 59 -4.32 11.45 13.48
CA GLY A 59 -4.42 11.41 12.02
C GLY A 59 -5.46 10.41 11.55
N VAL A 60 -5.34 10.01 10.30
CA VAL A 60 -6.20 9.00 9.66
C VAL A 60 -5.42 7.71 9.49
N LEU A 61 -5.91 6.63 10.10
CA LEU A 61 -5.39 5.28 9.88
C LEU A 61 -6.26 4.59 8.82
N GLU A 62 -5.63 4.15 7.72
CA GLU A 62 -6.28 3.60 6.55
C GLU A 62 -5.77 2.19 6.22
N ARG A 63 -6.70 1.29 5.90
CA ARG A 63 -6.45 -0.02 5.30
C ARG A 63 -6.98 0.00 3.87
N SER A 64 -6.09 -0.19 2.92
CA SER A 64 -6.39 -0.28 1.49
C SER A 64 -5.41 -1.25 0.83
N ASP A 65 -5.72 -1.71 -0.37
CA ASP A 65 -4.67 -2.20 -1.25
C ASP A 65 -3.93 -0.99 -1.87
N ASN A 66 -2.62 -1.12 -2.03
CA ASN A 66 -1.73 -0.19 -2.71
C ASN A 66 -1.06 -0.90 -3.90
N TYR A 67 -0.68 -0.13 -4.91
CA TYR A 67 0.06 -0.62 -6.08
C TYR A 67 1.42 0.04 -6.12
N ASP A 68 2.50 -0.75 -6.15
CA ASP A 68 3.86 -0.25 -6.37
C ASP A 68 4.66 -1.23 -7.23
N MET A 69 5.38 -0.71 -8.23
CA MET A 69 6.20 -1.46 -9.18
C MET A 69 5.54 -2.74 -9.74
N GLY A 70 4.20 -2.73 -9.88
CA GLY A 70 3.43 -3.88 -10.35
C GLY A 70 2.70 -4.67 -9.26
N ASP A 71 3.00 -4.47 -7.98
CA ASP A 71 2.53 -5.29 -6.87
C ASP A 71 1.35 -4.70 -6.13
N ASN A 72 0.31 -5.53 -5.94
CA ASN A 72 -0.85 -5.18 -5.12
C ASN A 72 -0.67 -5.74 -3.72
N TYR A 73 -0.30 -4.90 -2.76
CA TYR A 73 -0.16 -5.29 -1.36
C TYR A 73 -1.20 -4.59 -0.48
N THR A 74 -1.60 -5.24 0.60
CA THR A 74 -2.48 -4.61 1.59
C THR A 74 -1.68 -3.70 2.51
N ALA A 75 -1.91 -2.39 2.38
CA ALA A 75 -1.24 -1.37 3.18
C ALA A 75 -2.07 -1.02 4.42
N LEU A 76 -1.39 -0.87 5.56
CA LEU A 76 -1.90 -0.09 6.67
C LEU A 76 -1.15 1.22 6.67
N ARG A 77 -1.78 2.32 6.24
CA ARG A 77 -1.09 3.59 6.11
C ARG A 77 -1.69 4.61 7.08
N PHE A 78 -0.83 5.35 7.76
CA PHE A 78 -1.24 6.41 8.67
C PHE A 78 -0.88 7.78 8.08
N TYR A 79 -1.88 8.62 7.92
CA TYR A 79 -1.74 9.98 7.41
C TYR A 79 -1.84 10.94 8.60
N PRO A 80 -0.73 11.57 9.02
CA PRO A 80 -0.77 12.59 10.07
C PRO A 80 -1.70 13.73 9.69
N ASP A 81 -2.36 14.31 10.70
CA ASP A 81 -3.20 15.47 10.49
C ASP A 81 -2.42 16.68 9.91
N ASN A 82 -3.14 17.58 9.21
CA ASN A 82 -2.52 18.62 8.40
C ASN A 82 -1.73 19.69 9.17
N ASN A 83 -1.89 19.78 10.48
CA ASN A 83 -1.18 20.71 11.34
C ASN A 83 -0.08 20.03 12.18
N ILE A 84 0.23 18.76 11.89
CA ILE A 84 1.28 17.99 12.58
C ILE A 84 2.45 17.74 11.65
N ASP A 85 3.65 18.07 12.13
CA ASP A 85 4.90 17.79 11.42
C ASP A 85 5.52 16.49 11.93
N LEU A 86 5.52 15.46 11.08
CA LEU A 86 6.45 14.34 11.22
C LEU A 86 7.77 14.69 10.52
N PRO A 87 8.93 14.40 11.15
CA PRO A 87 10.21 14.73 10.56
C PRO A 87 10.42 13.95 9.27
N PHE A 88 10.75 14.66 8.20
CA PHE A 88 11.05 14.10 6.89
C PHE A 88 12.21 14.86 6.24
N PHE A 89 13.04 14.18 5.45
CA PHE A 89 14.23 14.81 4.89
C PHE A 89 14.80 14.09 3.66
N PRO A 90 14.67 14.66 2.45
CA PRO A 90 15.28 14.06 1.27
C PRO A 90 16.81 14.19 1.33
N VAL A 91 17.49 13.08 1.08
CA VAL A 91 18.94 12.92 1.01
C VAL A 91 19.29 12.15 -0.25
N SER A 92 20.05 12.76 -1.17
CA SER A 92 20.64 12.00 -2.27
C SER A 92 21.94 11.30 -1.84
N PHE A 93 22.82 11.96 -1.07
CA PHE A 93 24.11 11.38 -0.65
C PHE A 93 24.62 11.93 0.71
N GLU A 94 25.65 11.31 1.29
CA GLU A 94 26.31 11.77 2.54
C GLU A 94 26.79 13.24 2.46
N MET A 95 27.21 13.70 1.28
CA MET A 95 27.59 15.10 1.06
C MET A 95 26.39 16.04 1.28
N ASP A 96 25.18 15.63 0.88
CA ASP A 96 23.97 16.44 1.04
C ASP A 96 23.53 16.50 2.50
N LEU A 97 23.69 15.41 3.25
CA LEU A 97 23.49 15.40 4.70
C LEU A 97 24.41 16.40 5.40
N LYS A 98 25.70 16.37 5.07
CA LYS A 98 26.70 17.28 5.65
C LYS A 98 26.41 18.75 5.31
N ASN A 99 26.09 19.03 4.05
CA ASN A 99 25.75 20.38 3.59
C ASN A 99 24.51 20.95 4.31
N GLN A 100 23.62 20.08 4.77
CA GLN A 100 22.38 20.46 5.44
C GLN A 100 22.46 20.40 6.97
N GLY A 101 23.66 20.23 7.52
CA GLY A 101 23.93 20.37 8.95
C GLY A 101 24.11 19.06 9.71
N ALA A 102 24.11 17.91 9.04
CA ALA A 102 24.53 16.66 9.65
C ALA A 102 26.06 16.66 9.88
N SER A 103 26.52 16.04 10.95
CA SER A 103 27.94 15.74 11.16
C SER A 103 28.13 14.25 11.35
N LYS A 104 29.27 13.71 10.91
CA LYS A 104 29.60 12.29 11.10
C LYS A 104 30.89 12.17 11.89
N TYR A 105 30.84 11.47 13.01
CA TYR A 105 31.97 11.24 13.91
C TYR A 105 32.22 9.74 14.03
N GLY A 106 33.19 9.23 13.27
CA GLY A 106 33.38 7.78 13.10
C GLY A 106 32.16 7.16 12.42
N ASP A 107 31.59 6.13 13.05
CA ASP A 107 30.39 5.44 12.56
C ASP A 107 29.08 6.08 13.05
N SER A 108 29.16 7.14 13.86
CA SER A 108 27.97 7.82 14.41
C SER A 108 27.63 9.08 13.66
N TRP A 109 26.34 9.27 13.38
CA TRP A 109 25.79 10.49 12.81
C TRP A 109 25.21 11.41 13.90
N ASP A 110 25.45 12.71 13.76
CA ASP A 110 24.83 13.78 14.53
C ASP A 110 23.93 14.60 13.60
N PHE A 111 22.63 14.59 13.90
CA PHE A 111 21.59 15.30 13.14
C PHE A 111 21.13 16.58 13.84
N SER A 112 21.80 17.02 14.92
CA SER A 112 21.39 18.18 15.71
C SER A 112 21.36 19.51 14.93
N GLY A 113 22.15 19.60 13.86
CA GLY A 113 22.16 20.75 12.94
C GLY A 113 21.12 20.68 11.82
N ILE A 114 20.38 19.58 11.68
CA ILE A 114 19.41 19.39 10.60
C ILE A 114 18.06 20.02 10.97
N LYS A 115 17.46 20.72 10.00
CA LYS A 115 16.06 21.10 10.01
C LYS A 115 15.27 20.12 9.16
N PHE A 116 14.45 19.29 9.80
CA PHE A 116 13.56 18.37 9.10
C PHE A 116 12.40 19.13 8.45
N ASN A 117 12.01 18.67 7.27
CA ASN A 117 10.78 19.07 6.60
C ASN A 117 9.59 18.32 7.21
N ARG A 118 8.41 18.79 6.87
CA ARG A 118 7.16 18.09 7.14
C ARG A 118 6.98 16.92 6.17
N LEU A 119 6.50 15.79 6.67
CA LEU A 119 6.02 14.67 5.85
C LEU A 119 4.70 15.05 5.14
N GLU A 120 4.64 14.91 3.82
CA GLU A 120 3.48 15.24 2.98
C GLU A 120 2.71 14.00 2.46
N PHE A 121 3.03 12.82 2.97
CA PHE A 121 2.43 11.55 2.59
C PHE A 121 2.28 10.62 3.79
N GLY A 122 1.52 9.54 3.64
CA GLY A 122 1.26 8.62 4.75
C GLY A 122 2.46 7.74 5.12
N VAL A 123 2.54 7.31 6.38
CA VAL A 123 3.51 6.34 6.89
C VAL A 123 2.95 4.93 6.72
N LEU A 124 3.65 4.05 6.00
CA LEU A 124 3.31 2.64 5.90
C LEU A 124 3.65 1.93 7.22
N LEU A 125 2.66 1.28 7.82
CA LEU A 125 2.78 0.71 9.15
C LEU A 125 2.79 -0.81 9.11
N GLU A 126 3.78 -1.40 9.78
CA GLU A 126 3.69 -2.79 10.21
C GLU A 126 2.79 -2.87 11.44
N ASN A 127 1.74 -3.70 11.37
CA ASN A 127 0.85 -3.91 12.51
C ASN A 127 1.48 -4.90 13.50
N ILE A 128 2.26 -4.39 14.45
CA ILE A 128 2.90 -5.22 15.47
C ILE A 128 1.97 -5.38 16.67
N LYS A 129 1.21 -6.49 16.68
CA LYS A 129 0.40 -6.95 17.84
C LYS A 129 -0.72 -6.02 18.29
N VAL A 130 -0.97 -4.90 17.60
CA VAL A 130 -2.08 -4.00 17.90
C VAL A 130 -3.37 -4.58 17.33
N LYS A 131 -4.36 -4.75 18.21
CA LYS A 131 -5.70 -5.21 17.81
C LYS A 131 -6.45 -4.04 17.19
N LEU A 132 -6.62 -4.10 15.87
CA LEU A 132 -7.44 -3.15 15.12
C LEU A 132 -8.86 -3.71 14.95
N PRO A 133 -9.89 -2.87 14.93
CA PRO A 133 -11.25 -3.29 14.63
C PRO A 133 -11.40 -3.65 13.14
N GLU A 134 -12.32 -4.57 12.84
CA GLU A 134 -12.70 -4.85 11.45
C GLU A 134 -13.32 -3.60 10.80
N PRO A 135 -13.02 -3.32 9.51
CA PRO A 135 -12.17 -4.11 8.61
C PRO A 135 -10.70 -3.65 8.53
N LEU A 136 -10.18 -2.86 9.49
CA LEU A 136 -8.80 -2.34 9.43
C LEU A 136 -7.72 -3.42 9.66
N ASN A 137 -8.09 -4.55 10.25
CA ASN A 137 -7.22 -5.70 10.53
C ASN A 137 -7.29 -6.81 9.46
N THR A 138 -8.16 -6.68 8.45
CA THR A 138 -8.38 -7.72 7.44
C THR A 138 -8.30 -7.12 6.04
N ARG A 139 -7.75 -7.89 5.09
CA ARG A 139 -7.73 -7.49 3.69
C ARG A 139 -9.11 -7.68 3.07
N PHE A 140 -9.59 -6.69 2.32
CA PHE A 140 -10.86 -6.76 1.59
C PHE A 140 -10.78 -5.88 0.34
N LEU A 141 -11.74 -6.05 -0.57
CA LEU A 141 -11.80 -5.25 -1.80
C LEU A 141 -12.46 -3.89 -1.54
N GLY A 142 -11.65 -2.92 -1.13
CA GLY A 142 -12.11 -1.57 -0.81
C GLY A 142 -11.10 -0.79 0.04
N VAL A 143 -11.61 0.26 0.67
CA VAL A 143 -10.82 1.10 1.59
C VAL A 143 -11.59 1.29 2.88
N ALA A 144 -10.90 1.18 4.01
CA ALA A 144 -11.44 1.54 5.30
C ALA A 144 -10.50 2.48 6.02
N ALA A 145 -11.05 3.53 6.62
CA ALA A 145 -10.26 4.49 7.37
C ALA A 145 -10.96 4.89 8.65
N ILE A 146 -10.17 5.32 9.63
CA ILE A 146 -10.66 5.83 10.89
C ILE A 146 -9.77 6.99 11.35
N ARG A 147 -10.38 8.00 11.96
CA ARG A 147 -9.63 8.99 12.73
C ARG A 147 -9.09 8.32 14.00
N ALA A 148 -7.78 8.39 14.23
CA ALA A 148 -7.14 7.73 15.35
C ALA A 148 -6.04 8.58 15.98
N GLU A 149 -5.76 8.30 17.25
CA GLU A 149 -4.48 8.57 17.88
C GLU A 149 -3.66 7.28 17.77
N VAL A 150 -2.47 7.35 17.18
CA VAL A 150 -1.57 6.21 17.00
C VAL A 150 -0.23 6.48 17.66
N THR A 151 0.42 5.42 18.14
CA THR A 151 1.82 5.45 18.54
C THR A 151 2.64 4.68 17.52
N ILE A 152 3.65 5.35 16.94
CA ILE A 152 4.57 4.79 15.95
C ILE A 152 5.96 4.63 16.58
N LYS A 153 6.59 3.49 16.34
CA LYS A 153 7.97 3.17 16.70
C LYS A 153 8.77 2.80 15.45
N ASN A 154 10.10 2.77 15.54
CA ASN A 154 11.01 2.38 14.46
C ASN A 154 10.71 3.20 13.18
N TYR A 155 10.42 4.49 13.37
CA TYR A 155 10.12 5.38 12.26
C TYR A 155 11.37 5.57 11.40
N HIS A 156 11.20 5.40 10.10
CA HIS A 156 12.26 5.59 9.12
C HIS A 156 11.65 5.93 7.77
N PHE A 157 12.41 6.52 6.86
CA PHE A 157 11.91 6.83 5.52
C PHE A 157 13.00 6.67 4.47
N TYR A 158 12.56 6.36 3.26
CA TYR A 158 13.39 6.35 2.06
C TYR A 158 13.72 7.79 1.72
N ALA A 159 14.99 8.14 1.82
CA ALA A 159 15.46 9.50 1.67
C ALA A 159 15.98 9.79 0.26
N GLU A 160 16.10 8.83 -0.65
CA GLU A 160 16.79 9.05 -1.93
C GLU A 160 16.14 10.13 -2.83
N GLY A 161 16.75 11.31 -2.86
CA GLY A 161 16.44 12.39 -3.81
C GLY A 161 14.94 12.74 -3.89
N GLU A 162 14.45 12.99 -5.12
CA GLU A 162 13.03 13.29 -5.38
C GLU A 162 12.12 12.05 -5.32
N ALA A 163 12.71 10.85 -5.26
CA ALA A 163 12.01 9.58 -5.08
C ALA A 163 11.69 9.27 -3.61
N ALA A 164 12.14 10.12 -2.68
CA ALA A 164 11.90 10.04 -1.25
C ALA A 164 10.42 10.28 -0.92
N ARG A 165 9.57 9.27 -1.12
CA ARG A 165 8.12 9.33 -0.88
C ARG A 165 7.58 8.18 -0.05
N GLU A 166 8.46 7.46 0.63
CA GLU A 166 8.08 6.33 1.45
C GLU A 166 8.58 6.51 2.88
N ALA A 167 7.67 6.43 3.83
CA ALA A 167 7.96 6.44 5.25
C ALA A 167 7.34 5.19 5.86
N TYR A 168 8.01 4.64 6.86
CA TYR A 168 7.68 3.36 7.45
C TYR A 168 7.74 3.44 8.97
N GLY A 169 7.04 2.54 9.64
CA GLY A 169 7.17 2.36 11.08
C GLY A 169 6.29 1.25 11.61
N ASP A 170 6.38 1.03 12.92
CA ASP A 170 5.61 0.02 13.62
C ASP A 170 4.44 0.68 14.34
N LEU A 171 3.23 0.18 14.12
CA LEU A 171 2.09 0.55 14.94
C LEU A 171 2.19 -0.16 16.30
N VAL A 172 2.41 0.58 17.38
CA VAL A 172 2.54 0.04 18.74
C VAL A 172 1.45 0.53 19.70
N GLY A 173 0.64 1.51 19.28
CA GLY A 173 -0.52 1.99 20.04
C GLY A 173 -1.61 2.52 19.12
N PHE A 174 -2.87 2.30 19.50
CA PHE A 174 -4.03 2.72 18.72
C PHE A 174 -5.19 3.10 19.64
N LYS A 175 -5.82 4.23 19.32
CA LYS A 175 -7.07 4.68 19.93
C LYS A 175 -7.96 5.31 18.85
N ALA A 176 -9.10 4.71 18.61
CA ALA A 176 -10.14 5.27 17.76
C ALA A 176 -10.65 6.61 18.33
N LEU A 177 -10.78 7.61 17.47
CA LEU A 177 -11.32 8.94 17.80
C LEU A 177 -12.65 9.24 17.10
N GLY A 178 -13.17 8.29 16.32
CA GLY A 178 -14.42 8.39 15.59
C GLY A 178 -14.86 7.05 15.02
N ASP A 179 -15.85 7.08 14.14
CA ASP A 179 -16.36 5.88 13.47
C ASP A 179 -15.49 5.49 12.27
N ILE A 180 -15.49 4.20 11.96
CA ILE A 180 -14.85 3.68 10.76
C ILE A 180 -15.69 4.09 9.53
N LYS A 181 -15.03 4.63 8.51
CA LYS A 181 -15.58 4.80 7.17
C LYS A 181 -15.09 3.68 6.27
N THR A 182 -15.94 3.21 5.38
CA THR A 182 -15.60 2.13 4.45
C THR A 182 -16.27 2.37 3.10
N GLU A 183 -15.51 2.18 2.03
CA GLU A 183 -16.02 2.06 0.67
C GLU A 183 -15.62 0.68 0.14
N TYR A 184 -16.61 -0.06 -0.33
CA TYR A 184 -16.39 -1.35 -0.98
C TYR A 184 -16.38 -1.16 -2.48
N PHE A 185 -15.40 -1.73 -3.17
CA PHE A 185 -15.33 -1.58 -4.62
C PHE A 185 -16.14 -2.63 -5.36
N SER A 186 -16.87 -2.19 -6.37
CA SER A 186 -17.71 -2.99 -7.25
C SER A 186 -16.97 -3.50 -8.48
N LYS A 187 -17.67 -4.30 -9.28
CA LYS A 187 -17.19 -4.80 -10.58
C LYS A 187 -16.86 -3.68 -11.58
N ASP A 188 -17.39 -2.47 -11.37
CA ASP A 188 -17.21 -1.33 -12.28
C ASP A 188 -16.12 -0.37 -11.80
N ASN A 189 -15.64 -0.49 -10.56
CA ASN A 189 -14.68 0.45 -9.97
C ASN A 189 -13.63 -0.20 -9.05
N TYR A 190 -13.35 -1.50 -9.18
CA TYR A 190 -12.34 -2.20 -8.37
C TYR A 190 -10.90 -1.67 -8.55
N ASN A 191 -10.61 -0.92 -9.63
CA ASN A 191 -9.33 -0.23 -9.83
C ASN A 191 -9.33 1.22 -9.28
N LYS A 192 -10.36 1.62 -8.53
CA LYS A 192 -10.42 2.94 -7.91
C LYS A 192 -9.29 3.06 -6.88
N GLY A 193 -8.67 4.24 -6.80
CA GLY A 193 -7.52 4.49 -5.92
C GLY A 193 -6.15 4.16 -6.55
N GLY A 194 -6.09 3.93 -7.87
CA GLY A 194 -4.82 3.71 -8.58
C GLY A 194 -4.29 2.28 -8.47
N ILE A 195 -5.14 1.33 -8.08
CA ILE A 195 -4.80 -0.09 -7.97
C ILE A 195 -5.07 -0.78 -9.30
N TYR A 196 -4.16 -1.64 -9.72
CA TYR A 196 -4.28 -2.37 -10.97
C TYR A 196 -4.47 -3.86 -10.69
N TYR A 197 -5.72 -4.31 -10.71
CA TYR A 197 -6.03 -5.74 -10.66
C TYR A 197 -6.12 -6.34 -12.06
N SER A 198 -5.44 -7.47 -12.27
CA SER A 198 -5.60 -8.28 -13.48
C SER A 198 -6.84 -9.15 -13.39
N LYS A 199 -7.65 -9.16 -14.45
CA LYS A 199 -8.78 -10.10 -14.55
C LYS A 199 -8.28 -11.49 -14.95
N LEU A 200 -8.79 -12.49 -14.24
CA LEU A 200 -8.58 -13.90 -14.56
C LEU A 200 -9.82 -14.49 -15.24
N LYS A 201 -9.57 -15.35 -16.22
CA LYS A 201 -10.56 -16.17 -16.92
C LYS A 201 -10.54 -17.60 -16.42
N TYR A 202 -11.66 -18.27 -16.60
CA TYR A 202 -11.79 -19.70 -16.34
C TYR A 202 -10.91 -20.51 -17.31
N ASN A 203 -10.17 -21.49 -16.81
CA ASN A 203 -9.33 -22.39 -17.62
C ASN A 203 -9.42 -23.88 -17.20
N SER A 204 -10.26 -24.22 -16.22
CA SER A 204 -10.42 -25.60 -15.77
C SER A 204 -11.27 -26.44 -16.73
N LYS A 205 -11.06 -27.76 -16.71
CA LYS A 205 -11.96 -28.75 -17.33
C LYS A 205 -13.18 -29.05 -16.47
N ASP A 206 -13.07 -28.81 -15.17
CA ASP A 206 -14.17 -29.00 -14.22
C ASP A 206 -15.25 -27.92 -14.40
N ASP A 207 -16.43 -28.14 -13.85
CA ASP A 207 -17.53 -27.15 -13.85
C ASP A 207 -17.38 -26.10 -12.75
N TYR A 208 -16.40 -26.26 -11.86
CA TYR A 208 -16.09 -25.28 -10.83
C TYR A 208 -14.60 -25.24 -10.47
N VAL A 209 -14.21 -24.13 -9.85
CA VAL A 209 -12.91 -23.94 -9.19
C VAL A 209 -13.16 -23.61 -7.72
N ASN A 210 -12.39 -24.22 -6.82
CA ASN A 210 -12.48 -23.91 -5.39
C ASN A 210 -11.58 -22.72 -5.06
N ILE A 211 -12.09 -21.81 -4.23
CA ILE A 211 -11.30 -20.76 -3.56
C ILE A 211 -10.94 -21.28 -2.17
N ARG A 212 -9.68 -21.15 -1.78
CA ARG A 212 -9.17 -21.60 -0.49
C ARG A 212 -8.67 -20.44 0.37
N ASP A 213 -8.66 -20.60 1.68
CA ASP A 213 -8.13 -19.58 2.61
C ASP A 213 -6.61 -19.40 2.51
N LYS A 214 -5.89 -20.44 2.08
CA LYS A 214 -4.46 -20.46 1.76
C LYS A 214 -4.15 -21.56 0.75
N ALA A 215 -2.91 -21.60 0.25
CA ALA A 215 -2.42 -22.70 -0.58
C ALA A 215 -2.72 -24.07 0.08
N ASN A 216 -3.43 -24.95 -0.64
CA ASN A 216 -3.90 -26.26 -0.14
C ASN A 216 -4.77 -26.22 1.13
N GLY A 217 -5.32 -25.05 1.51
CA GLY A 217 -6.11 -24.84 2.72
C GLY A 217 -7.57 -25.29 2.63
N LYS A 218 -8.43 -24.81 3.55
CA LYS A 218 -9.87 -25.13 3.52
C LYS A 218 -10.55 -24.38 2.37
N ILE A 219 -11.62 -24.95 1.84
CA ILE A 219 -12.44 -24.29 0.81
C ILE A 219 -13.28 -23.21 1.50
N VAL A 220 -13.18 -21.97 1.00
CA VAL A 220 -13.94 -20.80 1.49
C VAL A 220 -14.91 -20.25 0.45
N GLY A 221 -14.77 -20.68 -0.80
CA GLY A 221 -15.67 -20.28 -1.88
C GLY A 221 -15.59 -21.23 -3.07
N LYS A 222 -16.52 -21.06 -4.00
CA LYS A 222 -16.58 -21.81 -5.25
C LYS A 222 -16.93 -20.87 -6.38
N ILE A 223 -16.17 -20.97 -7.46
CA ILE A 223 -16.37 -20.25 -8.71
C ILE A 223 -17.00 -21.24 -9.68
N LEU A 224 -18.25 -21.01 -10.10
CA LEU A 224 -18.86 -21.85 -11.13
C LEU A 224 -18.37 -21.38 -12.51
N LYS A 225 -18.09 -22.33 -13.39
CA LYS A 225 -17.69 -22.05 -14.78
C LYS A 225 -18.67 -21.11 -15.48
N ASN A 226 -19.98 -21.37 -15.32
CA ASN A 226 -21.02 -20.57 -15.93
C ASN A 226 -21.07 -19.12 -15.37
N ASP A 227 -20.66 -18.93 -14.12
CA ASP A 227 -20.68 -17.60 -13.51
C ASP A 227 -19.65 -16.66 -14.12
N MET A 228 -18.45 -17.20 -14.39
CA MET A 228 -17.36 -16.47 -15.02
C MET A 228 -17.56 -16.26 -16.53
N ILE A 229 -18.24 -17.18 -17.21
CA ILE A 229 -18.42 -17.10 -18.68
C ILE A 229 -19.67 -16.30 -19.06
N ASN A 230 -20.78 -16.46 -18.31
CA ASN A 230 -22.10 -15.99 -18.73
C ASN A 230 -22.79 -15.04 -17.72
N ASN A 231 -22.40 -15.01 -16.43
CA ASN A 231 -23.15 -14.30 -15.40
C ASN A 231 -22.38 -13.11 -14.77
N ASN A 232 -21.46 -12.49 -15.52
CA ASN A 232 -20.74 -11.28 -15.10
C ASN A 232 -20.07 -11.41 -13.71
N ALA A 233 -19.58 -12.60 -13.35
CA ALA A 233 -18.70 -12.74 -12.20
C ALA A 233 -17.30 -12.22 -12.55
N VAL A 234 -16.60 -11.68 -11.56
CA VAL A 234 -15.25 -11.12 -11.75
C VAL A 234 -14.29 -11.82 -10.81
N LEU A 235 -13.17 -12.30 -11.35
CA LEU A 235 -12.06 -12.85 -10.59
C LEU A 235 -10.86 -11.94 -10.80
N LEU A 236 -10.42 -11.31 -9.72
CA LEU A 236 -9.33 -10.35 -9.70
C LEU A 236 -8.11 -11.02 -9.10
N PHE A 237 -7.02 -11.04 -9.85
CA PHE A 237 -5.71 -11.42 -9.34
C PHE A 237 -5.14 -10.29 -8.49
N ILE A 238 -4.76 -10.64 -7.28
CA ILE A 238 -4.05 -9.77 -6.36
C ILE A 238 -2.57 -10.05 -6.61
N ASN A 239 -1.94 -9.16 -7.37
CA ASN A 239 -0.59 -9.39 -7.82
C ASN A 239 0.41 -9.40 -6.65
N GLY A 240 1.31 -10.40 -6.65
CA GLY A 240 2.36 -10.54 -5.64
C GLY A 240 3.78 -10.35 -6.17
N ASP A 241 3.97 -10.29 -7.50
CA ASP A 241 5.22 -9.88 -8.16
C ASP A 241 4.79 -9.12 -9.44
N GLY A 242 5.23 -7.88 -9.72
CA GLY A 242 4.64 -7.01 -10.76
C GLY A 242 4.27 -7.67 -12.09
N ILE A 243 3.23 -7.26 -12.84
CA ILE A 243 2.89 -7.92 -14.13
C ILE A 243 4.11 -8.00 -15.06
N ASP A 244 4.97 -6.98 -15.02
CA ASP A 244 6.24 -6.93 -15.76
C ASP A 244 7.32 -7.92 -15.26
N TYR A 245 7.15 -8.43 -14.04
CA TYR A 245 8.05 -9.34 -13.31
C TYR A 245 7.44 -10.72 -13.00
N VAL A 246 6.14 -10.94 -13.22
CA VAL A 246 5.53 -12.27 -13.17
C VAL A 246 6.16 -13.05 -14.31
N ASN A 247 6.99 -14.04 -13.98
CA ASN A 247 7.33 -15.07 -14.94
C ASN A 247 6.03 -15.83 -15.30
N HIS A 248 5.36 -15.39 -16.35
CA HIS A 248 4.10 -15.97 -16.83
C HIS A 248 4.24 -17.46 -17.17
N GLU A 249 5.47 -17.94 -17.38
CA GLU A 249 5.79 -19.34 -17.66
C GLU A 249 5.47 -20.27 -16.47
N ASP A 250 5.47 -19.78 -15.22
CA ASP A 250 5.29 -20.63 -14.03
C ASP A 250 3.93 -20.50 -13.36
N ILE A 251 3.05 -19.59 -13.84
CA ILE A 251 1.83 -19.26 -13.12
C ILE A 251 0.90 -20.46 -12.95
N GLU A 252 0.89 -21.39 -13.91
CA GLU A 252 0.08 -22.60 -13.87
C GLU A 252 0.40 -23.51 -12.67
N THR A 253 1.57 -23.35 -12.05
CA THR A 253 2.04 -24.13 -10.89
C THR A 253 1.85 -23.41 -9.55
N LYS A 254 1.47 -22.12 -9.56
CA LYS A 254 1.39 -21.28 -8.37
C LYS A 254 -0.03 -21.21 -7.81
N TRP A 255 -0.12 -20.90 -6.51
CA TRP A 255 -1.37 -20.45 -5.89
C TRP A 255 -1.48 -18.94 -6.04
N LEU A 256 -2.60 -18.48 -6.60
CA LEU A 256 -2.85 -17.08 -6.90
C LEU A 256 -3.81 -16.52 -5.87
N GLU A 257 -3.38 -15.46 -5.17
CA GLU A 257 -4.25 -14.69 -4.29
C GLU A 257 -5.25 -13.91 -5.14
N VAL A 258 -6.53 -13.93 -4.75
CA VAL A 258 -7.62 -13.39 -5.56
C VAL A 258 -8.72 -12.75 -4.72
N PHE A 259 -9.42 -11.79 -5.33
CA PHE A 259 -10.79 -11.45 -4.97
C PHE A 259 -11.75 -12.03 -6.01
N TYR A 260 -12.76 -12.76 -5.56
CA TYR A 260 -13.86 -13.21 -6.39
C TYR A 260 -15.13 -12.44 -6.04
N LEU A 261 -15.73 -11.78 -7.04
CA LEU A 261 -17.04 -11.15 -6.97
C LEU A 261 -18.06 -12.05 -7.70
N PRO A 262 -18.88 -12.83 -6.96
CA PRO A 262 -19.97 -13.62 -7.53
C PRO A 262 -20.93 -12.80 -8.41
N PRO A 263 -21.76 -13.45 -9.25
CA PRO A 263 -22.75 -12.75 -10.10
C PRO A 263 -23.63 -11.75 -9.35
N ASN A 264 -24.11 -12.14 -8.17
CA ASN A 264 -25.01 -11.36 -7.32
C ASN A 264 -24.30 -10.40 -6.34
N ALA A 265 -22.97 -10.40 -6.30
CA ALA A 265 -22.20 -9.48 -5.46
C ALA A 265 -22.44 -8.04 -5.93
N LYS A 266 -22.85 -7.17 -5.00
CA LYS A 266 -23.01 -5.73 -5.29
C LYS A 266 -21.67 -5.04 -5.36
N ASP A 267 -20.81 -5.35 -4.38
CA ASP A 267 -19.50 -4.75 -4.21
C ASP A 267 -18.58 -5.69 -3.40
N GLY A 268 -17.40 -5.18 -3.05
CA GLY A 268 -16.35 -5.87 -2.32
C GLY A 268 -16.73 -6.36 -0.94
N ARG A 269 -17.88 -5.95 -0.39
CA ARG A 269 -18.42 -6.53 0.85
C ARG A 269 -18.78 -8.00 0.67
N ASP A 270 -19.27 -8.35 -0.51
CA ASP A 270 -19.65 -9.70 -0.88
C ASP A 270 -18.52 -10.47 -1.58
N ALA A 271 -17.34 -9.85 -1.72
CA ALA A 271 -16.20 -10.49 -2.36
C ALA A 271 -15.61 -11.59 -1.47
N ILE A 272 -15.23 -12.69 -2.10
CA ILE A 272 -14.49 -13.77 -1.46
C ILE A 272 -13.01 -13.55 -1.70
N HIS A 273 -12.27 -13.26 -0.64
CA HIS A 273 -10.81 -13.27 -0.63
C HIS A 273 -10.27 -14.69 -0.42
N GLY A 274 -9.26 -15.08 -1.18
CA GLY A 274 -8.59 -16.37 -1.00
C GLY A 274 -7.62 -16.71 -2.12
N PHE A 275 -7.42 -18.00 -2.34
CA PHE A 275 -6.43 -18.53 -3.27
C PHE A 275 -7.04 -19.54 -4.24
N VAL A 276 -6.67 -19.44 -5.52
CA VAL A 276 -6.98 -20.40 -6.58
C VAL A 276 -5.70 -20.97 -7.17
N HIS A 277 -5.72 -22.20 -7.66
CA HIS A 277 -4.54 -22.78 -8.31
C HIS A 277 -4.45 -22.28 -9.76
N GLY A 278 -3.26 -21.84 -10.17
CA GLY A 278 -3.05 -21.19 -11.46
C GLY A 278 -3.40 -22.06 -12.67
N SER A 279 -3.23 -23.38 -12.60
CA SER A 279 -3.66 -24.31 -13.67
C SER A 279 -5.17 -24.29 -13.98
N GLN A 280 -6.00 -23.70 -13.11
CA GLN A 280 -7.46 -23.66 -13.25
C GLN A 280 -7.97 -22.34 -13.83
N VAL A 281 -7.09 -21.36 -13.99
CA VAL A 281 -7.40 -20.00 -14.47
C VAL A 281 -6.36 -19.55 -15.50
N LYS A 282 -6.59 -18.42 -16.14
CA LYS A 282 -5.61 -17.78 -17.03
C LYS A 282 -5.84 -16.28 -17.09
N PHE A 283 -4.84 -15.50 -17.43
CA PHE A 283 -5.05 -14.08 -17.69
C PHE A 283 -5.94 -13.85 -18.90
N GLU A 284 -6.72 -12.78 -18.87
CA GLU A 284 -7.39 -12.25 -20.04
C GLU A 284 -6.33 -11.72 -21.04
N ASN A 285 -6.14 -12.40 -22.19
CA ASN A 285 -5.21 -11.99 -23.25
C ASN A 285 -5.29 -10.47 -23.51
N GLY A 286 -4.17 -9.75 -23.39
CA GLY A 286 -4.05 -8.34 -23.76
C GLY A 286 -3.58 -7.36 -22.68
N SER A 287 -3.17 -7.84 -21.50
CA SER A 287 -2.34 -7.04 -20.59
C SER A 287 -0.88 -7.33 -20.97
N TYR A 288 -0.37 -6.58 -21.94
CA TYR A 288 1.03 -6.62 -22.39
C TYR A 288 1.87 -5.67 -21.55
#